data_AF-A0A3A1NE99-F1
#
_entry.id   AF-A0A3A1NE99-F1
#
_cell.length_a   1.000
_cell.length_b   1.000
_cell.length_c   1.000
_cell.angle_alpha   90.00
_cell.angle_beta   90.00
_cell.angle_gamma   90.00
#
_symmetry.space_group_name_H-M   'P 1'
#
loop_
_entity.id
_entity.type
_entity.pdbx_description
1 polymer ?
#
loop_
_entity_poly.entity_id
_entity_poly.type
_entity_poly.pdbx_seq_one_letter_code
_entity_poly.pdbx_strand_id
1 'polypeptide(L)'
;MKRKWLTYLFLLFIACNGDNVPDCFQNAGDLVRVPVDVPEFTTMTVFENVKVVLKQGDEQSVEIETGEYLLDDVSAEVEDGRLILRNENSCNYVREYGLTTVYVTSPNITEIRSSTGLPITSDGALDYPSISLISESYTNPETETTDGSFDLEMNSTTVSIVVNGIAYFKLRGLTTNLNVTVAAGDSRIEAEDLVANAVSINHRGTNDVYVNPQQRISGVIRGTGDVISVNRPPEVDVEELYNGRLIFQD
;
A
#
# COMPACT_ATOMS: atom_id res chain seq x y z
N MET A 1 7.83 -48.03 32.65
CA MET A 1 8.59 -46.81 32.24
C MET A 1 8.24 -46.36 30.82
N LYS A 2 8.25 -47.22 29.79
CA LYS A 2 7.89 -46.87 28.39
C LYS A 2 6.50 -46.22 28.21
N ARG A 3 5.51 -46.66 28.99
CA ARG A 3 4.11 -46.17 28.89
C ARG A 3 3.89 -44.77 29.48
N LYS A 4 4.78 -44.30 30.38
CA LYS A 4 4.75 -42.91 30.90
C LYS A 4 5.39 -41.93 29.92
N TRP A 5 6.44 -42.34 29.20
CA TRP A 5 7.08 -41.51 28.17
C TRP A 5 6.15 -41.18 27.01
N LEU A 6 5.29 -42.13 26.60
CA LEU A 6 4.28 -41.88 25.56
C LEU A 6 3.24 -40.84 25.99
N THR A 7 2.90 -40.78 27.28
CA THR A 7 1.93 -39.81 27.83
C THR A 7 2.53 -38.41 27.94
N TYR A 8 3.81 -38.30 28.31
CA TYR A 8 4.52 -37.02 28.31
C TYR A 8 4.75 -36.48 26.88
N LEU A 9 4.96 -37.36 25.90
CA LEU A 9 5.06 -36.97 24.49
C LEU A 9 3.69 -36.48 23.96
N PHE A 10 2.58 -37.07 24.38
CA PHE A 10 1.23 -36.65 23.97
C PHE A 10 0.82 -35.28 24.56
N LEU A 11 1.27 -34.97 25.79
CA LEU A 11 1.02 -33.66 26.42
C LEU A 11 1.79 -32.50 25.76
N LEU A 12 2.92 -32.78 25.11
CA LEU A 12 3.67 -31.80 24.32
C LEU A 12 2.96 -31.39 23.01
N PHE A 13 2.11 -32.26 22.45
CA PHE A 13 1.38 -31.95 21.21
C PHE A 13 0.13 -31.09 21.42
N ILE A 14 -0.37 -30.98 22.66
CA ILE A 14 -1.58 -30.19 22.98
C ILE A 14 -1.22 -28.73 23.30
N ALA A 15 0.06 -28.44 23.59
CA ALA A 15 0.55 -27.10 23.94
C ALA A 15 0.85 -26.19 22.73
N CYS A 16 0.55 -26.63 21.51
CA CYS A 16 0.85 -25.89 20.27
C CYS A 16 -0.36 -25.14 19.67
N ASN A 17 -1.51 -25.11 20.36
CA ASN A 17 -2.71 -24.45 19.86
C ASN A 17 -3.21 -23.40 20.85
N GLY A 18 -3.42 -22.18 20.36
CA GLY A 18 -3.99 -21.05 21.10
C GLY A 18 -3.06 -19.83 21.21
N ASP A 19 -3.61 -18.75 21.75
CA ASP A 19 -3.06 -17.38 21.70
C ASP A 19 -1.83 -17.14 22.60
N ASN A 20 -1.47 -18.13 23.41
CA ASN A 20 -0.34 -18.06 24.35
C ASN A 20 0.89 -18.84 23.86
N VAL A 21 0.92 -19.22 22.58
CA VAL A 21 2.06 -19.86 21.93
C VAL A 21 3.01 -18.76 21.42
N PRO A 22 4.34 -18.88 21.57
CA PRO A 22 5.26 -17.92 20.98
C PRO A 22 4.99 -17.75 19.47
N ASP A 23 4.90 -16.50 19.02
CA ASP A 23 4.48 -16.09 17.66
C ASP A 23 5.02 -17.01 16.54
N CYS A 24 6.33 -17.27 16.54
CA CYS A 24 7.00 -18.15 15.56
C CYS A 24 6.33 -19.52 15.34
N PHE A 25 5.72 -20.07 16.39
CA PHE A 25 5.12 -21.41 16.43
C PHE A 25 3.61 -21.38 16.64
N GLN A 26 3.01 -20.20 16.70
CA GLN A 26 1.57 -20.02 16.81
C GLN A 26 0.94 -20.31 15.45
N ASN A 27 0.03 -21.28 15.42
CA ASN A 27 -0.78 -21.53 14.23
C ASN A 27 -1.86 -20.45 14.10
N ALA A 28 -2.41 -20.27 12.90
CA ALA A 28 -3.38 -19.21 12.65
C ALA A 28 -4.79 -19.51 13.19
N GLY A 29 -5.14 -20.78 13.41
CA GLY A 29 -6.53 -21.20 13.61
C GLY A 29 -7.38 -20.99 12.35
N ASP A 30 -8.70 -20.89 12.52
CA ASP A 30 -9.61 -20.53 11.43
C ASP A 30 -9.55 -19.03 11.12
N LEU A 31 -9.81 -18.65 9.86
CA LEU A 31 -9.95 -17.24 9.50
C LEU A 31 -11.23 -16.68 10.10
N VAL A 32 -11.11 -15.54 10.78
CA VAL A 32 -12.20 -14.76 11.34
C VAL A 32 -12.18 -13.35 10.77
N ARG A 33 -13.35 -12.71 10.73
CA ARG A 33 -13.51 -11.33 10.28
C ARG A 33 -14.34 -10.56 11.30
N VAL A 34 -13.76 -9.52 11.88
CA VAL A 34 -14.35 -8.77 12.99
C VAL A 34 -14.43 -7.28 12.65
N PRO A 35 -15.56 -6.60 12.93
CA PRO A 35 -15.63 -5.16 12.82
C PRO A 35 -14.84 -4.49 13.95
N VAL A 36 -14.26 -3.33 13.66
CA VAL A 36 -13.56 -2.49 14.65
C VAL A 36 -14.22 -1.11 14.67
N ASP A 37 -14.73 -0.73 15.84
CA ASP A 37 -15.29 0.60 16.05
C ASP A 37 -14.14 1.60 16.18
N VAL A 38 -14.04 2.52 15.21
CA VAL A 38 -13.03 3.58 15.19
C VAL A 38 -13.67 4.96 14.98
N PRO A 39 -13.05 6.03 15.51
CA PRO A 39 -13.41 7.41 15.16
C PRO A 39 -13.36 7.69 13.65
N GLU A 40 -13.90 8.82 13.23
CA GLU A 40 -13.77 9.30 11.84
C GLU A 40 -12.30 9.56 11.47
N PHE A 41 -11.91 9.19 10.25
CA PHE A 41 -10.59 9.45 9.69
C PHE A 41 -10.68 9.80 8.20
N THR A 42 -9.66 10.50 7.71
CA THR A 42 -9.54 10.84 6.28
C THR A 42 -8.19 10.46 5.70
N THR A 43 -7.29 9.96 6.53
CA THR A 43 -5.95 9.52 6.13
C THR A 43 -5.64 8.18 6.79
N MET A 44 -4.70 7.43 6.22
CA MET A 44 -4.27 6.17 6.82
C MET A 44 -2.78 5.90 6.66
N THR A 45 -2.21 5.17 7.62
CA THR A 45 -0.87 4.59 7.55
C THR A 45 -0.97 3.08 7.74
N VAL A 46 -0.37 2.33 6.80
CA VAL A 46 -0.37 0.87 6.78
C VAL A 46 1.04 0.38 7.08
N PHE A 47 1.23 -0.21 8.25
CA PHE A 47 2.49 -0.84 8.64
C PHE A 47 2.60 -2.28 8.12
N GLU A 48 3.75 -2.88 8.34
CA GLU A 48 4.16 -4.20 7.87
C GLU A 48 3.12 -5.28 8.14
N ASN A 49 3.14 -6.33 7.32
CA ASN A 49 2.31 -7.53 7.47
C ASN A 49 0.79 -7.29 7.37
N VAL A 50 0.36 -6.12 6.88
CA VAL A 50 -1.05 -5.79 6.64
C VAL A 50 -1.32 -5.62 5.15
N LYS A 51 -2.29 -6.37 4.61
CA LYS A 51 -2.97 -6.04 3.34
C LYS A 51 -4.13 -5.10 3.61
N VAL A 52 -4.46 -4.27 2.63
CA VAL A 52 -5.66 -3.44 2.68
C VAL A 52 -6.53 -3.65 1.45
N VAL A 53 -7.83 -3.72 1.66
CA VAL A 53 -8.87 -3.61 0.63
C VAL A 53 -9.69 -2.37 0.93
N LEU A 54 -9.54 -1.34 0.10
CA LEU A 54 -10.19 -0.05 0.24
C LEU A 54 -11.42 0.04 -0.65
N LYS A 55 -12.53 0.47 -0.10
CA LYS A 55 -13.81 0.66 -0.79
C LYS A 55 -14.37 2.04 -0.51
N GLN A 56 -14.94 2.67 -1.52
CA GLN A 56 -15.74 3.87 -1.30
C GLN A 56 -17.16 3.50 -0.83
N GLY A 57 -17.64 4.20 0.19
CA GLY A 57 -19.03 4.08 0.67
C GLY A 57 -19.39 5.23 1.61
N ASP A 58 -20.67 5.57 1.71
CA ASP A 58 -21.14 6.74 2.48
C ASP A 58 -20.90 6.60 3.99
N GLU A 59 -20.94 5.37 4.50
CA GLU A 59 -20.68 5.05 5.91
C GLU A 59 -19.26 4.48 6.07
N GLN A 60 -18.49 5.07 7.00
CA GLN A 60 -17.16 4.59 7.33
C GLN A 60 -17.25 3.27 8.11
N SER A 61 -16.47 2.27 7.69
CA SER A 61 -16.32 1.01 8.43
C SER A 61 -14.91 0.43 8.29
N VAL A 62 -14.46 -0.27 9.34
CA VAL A 62 -13.19 -0.99 9.37
C VAL A 62 -13.43 -2.40 9.87
N GLU A 63 -12.92 -3.38 9.13
CA GLU A 63 -13.02 -4.80 9.50
C GLU A 63 -11.64 -5.47 9.35
N ILE A 64 -11.25 -6.23 10.37
CA ILE A 64 -10.00 -6.99 10.37
C ILE A 64 -10.34 -8.45 10.06
N GLU A 65 -9.69 -9.02 9.05
CA GLU A 65 -9.71 -10.44 8.73
C GLU A 65 -8.32 -11.04 8.95
N THR A 66 -8.23 -12.03 9.83
CA THR A 66 -6.98 -12.75 10.14
C THR A 66 -7.30 -14.09 10.79
N GLY A 67 -6.29 -14.89 11.11
CA GLY A 67 -6.47 -16.11 11.90
C GLY A 67 -6.94 -15.79 13.32
N GLU A 68 -7.89 -16.55 13.87
CA GLU A 68 -8.46 -16.31 15.20
C GLU A 68 -7.39 -16.18 16.29
N TYR A 69 -6.30 -16.95 16.19
CA TYR A 69 -5.23 -16.90 17.18
C TYR A 69 -4.25 -15.75 16.96
N LEU A 70 -4.31 -15.06 15.83
CA LEU A 70 -3.41 -13.95 15.48
C LEU A 70 -4.06 -12.58 15.75
N LEU A 71 -5.37 -12.58 16.03
CA LEU A 71 -6.19 -11.37 16.06
C LEU A 71 -5.75 -10.37 17.15
N ASP A 72 -5.33 -10.86 18.31
CA ASP A 72 -4.92 -10.02 19.45
C ASP A 72 -3.67 -9.16 19.14
N ASP A 73 -2.88 -9.57 18.14
CA ASP A 73 -1.66 -8.88 17.69
C ASP A 73 -1.91 -8.02 16.44
N VAL A 74 -3.16 -7.81 16.03
CA VAL A 74 -3.54 -6.91 14.92
C VAL A 74 -4.39 -5.76 15.43
N SER A 75 -4.01 -4.53 15.10
CA SER A 75 -4.74 -3.33 15.54
C SER A 75 -5.11 -2.38 14.40
N ALA A 76 -6.24 -1.71 14.60
CA ALA A 76 -6.74 -0.61 13.77
C ALA A 76 -7.20 0.51 14.71
N GLU A 77 -6.41 1.58 14.78
CA GLU A 77 -6.61 2.68 15.73
C GLU A 77 -6.63 4.02 15.00
N VAL A 78 -7.36 5.01 15.52
CA VAL A 78 -7.36 6.36 14.93
C VAL A 78 -6.69 7.34 15.88
N GLU A 79 -5.61 7.95 15.40
CA GLU A 79 -4.86 9.00 16.09
C GLU A 79 -4.88 10.26 15.22
N ASP A 80 -5.31 11.39 15.79
CA ASP A 80 -5.37 12.68 15.10
C ASP A 80 -6.06 12.64 13.71
N GLY A 81 -7.12 11.84 13.57
CA GLY A 81 -7.88 11.68 12.32
C GLY A 81 -7.21 10.82 11.25
N ARG A 82 -6.18 10.05 11.65
CA ARG A 82 -5.48 9.07 10.82
C ARG A 82 -5.72 7.66 11.33
N LEU A 83 -6.16 6.76 10.45
CA LEU A 83 -6.21 5.33 10.72
C LEU A 83 -4.80 4.72 10.68
N ILE A 84 -4.39 4.09 11.77
CA ILE A 84 -3.12 3.40 11.94
C ILE A 84 -3.38 1.90 11.98
N LEU A 85 -2.81 1.16 11.02
CA LEU A 85 -2.97 -0.29 10.91
C LEU A 85 -1.66 -0.99 11.23
N ARG A 86 -1.66 -1.90 12.22
CA ARG A 86 -0.47 -2.65 12.63
C ARG A 86 -0.76 -4.14 12.76
N ASN A 87 0.30 -4.92 12.59
CA ASN A 87 0.30 -6.36 12.81
C ASN A 87 1.63 -6.78 13.43
N GLU A 88 1.60 -7.12 14.73
CA GLU A 88 2.76 -7.52 15.51
C GLU A 88 3.12 -9.00 15.36
N ASN A 89 2.31 -9.77 14.60
CA ASN A 89 2.64 -11.13 14.17
C ASN A 89 3.80 -11.09 13.16
N SER A 90 5.03 -11.24 13.66
CA SER A 90 6.28 -10.97 12.93
C SER A 90 7.07 -12.23 12.58
N CYS A 91 6.74 -13.37 13.18
CA CYS A 91 7.44 -14.63 13.01
C CYS A 91 6.51 -15.77 12.59
N ASN A 92 6.74 -16.35 11.42
CA ASN A 92 5.79 -17.26 10.76
C ASN A 92 6.44 -18.60 10.37
N TYR A 93 7.03 -19.37 11.29
CA TYR A 93 7.73 -20.62 10.91
C TYR A 93 6.81 -21.79 10.61
N VAL A 94 5.58 -21.76 11.14
CA VAL A 94 4.62 -22.88 11.04
C VAL A 94 3.32 -22.49 10.32
N ARG A 95 3.23 -21.27 9.77
CA ARG A 95 2.04 -20.75 9.08
C ARG A 95 2.42 -19.94 7.85
N GLU A 96 1.44 -19.67 7.00
CA GLU A 96 1.62 -18.84 5.81
C GLU A 96 1.83 -17.36 6.16
N TYR A 97 2.50 -16.63 5.27
CA TYR A 97 2.70 -15.18 5.38
C TYR A 97 1.48 -14.42 4.83
N GLY A 98 1.26 -13.20 5.32
CA GLY A 98 0.26 -12.29 4.74
C GLY A 98 -1.19 -12.76 4.93
N LEU A 99 -1.52 -13.32 6.10
CA LEU A 99 -2.89 -13.75 6.42
C LEU A 99 -3.81 -12.57 6.77
N THR A 100 -3.27 -11.49 7.30
CA THR A 100 -4.03 -10.32 7.75
C THR A 100 -4.45 -9.42 6.58
N THR A 101 -5.76 -9.18 6.46
CA THR A 101 -6.36 -8.20 5.55
C THR A 101 -7.25 -7.26 6.36
N VAL A 102 -7.05 -5.95 6.20
CA VAL A 102 -7.96 -4.94 6.73
C VAL A 102 -8.83 -4.41 5.59
N TYR A 103 -10.14 -4.52 5.75
CA TYR A 103 -11.13 -3.95 4.84
C TYR A 103 -11.54 -2.58 5.36
N VAL A 104 -11.40 -1.55 4.54
CA VAL A 104 -11.73 -0.17 4.87
C VAL A 104 -12.79 0.32 3.91
N THR A 105 -13.94 0.75 4.44
CA THR A 105 -14.94 1.52 3.68
C THR A 105 -14.90 2.96 4.18
N SER A 106 -14.79 3.93 3.27
CA SER A 106 -14.81 5.34 3.66
C SER A 106 -15.38 6.24 2.55
N PRO A 107 -16.11 7.31 2.90
CA PRO A 107 -16.64 8.24 1.91
C PRO A 107 -15.54 9.03 1.21
N ASN A 108 -14.40 9.26 1.89
CA ASN A 108 -13.28 10.00 1.33
C ASN A 108 -11.96 9.72 2.07
N ILE A 109 -10.96 9.23 1.36
CA ILE A 109 -9.57 9.13 1.84
C ILE A 109 -8.69 10.09 1.05
N THR A 110 -8.02 10.99 1.75
CA THR A 110 -7.15 12.02 1.16
C THR A 110 -5.67 11.64 1.15
N GLU A 111 -5.26 10.67 1.96
CA GLU A 111 -3.88 10.19 2.00
C GLU A 111 -3.78 8.74 2.45
N ILE A 112 -2.94 7.96 1.75
CA ILE A 112 -2.52 6.62 2.14
C ILE A 112 -1.00 6.60 2.22
N ARG A 113 -0.47 6.31 3.40
CA ARG A 113 0.96 6.07 3.62
C ARG A 113 1.21 4.58 3.80
N SER A 114 2.18 4.05 3.07
CA SER A 114 2.62 2.65 3.17
C SER A 114 3.99 2.54 3.83
N SER A 115 4.07 1.62 4.79
CA SER A 115 5.27 0.99 5.32
C SER A 115 5.08 -0.54 5.27
N THR A 116 4.36 -1.04 4.25
CA THR A 116 4.07 -2.46 4.08
C THR A 116 4.55 -2.94 2.71
N GLY A 117 5.18 -4.11 2.69
CA GLY A 117 5.47 -4.82 1.44
C GLY A 117 4.25 -5.54 0.84
N LEU A 118 3.09 -5.51 1.51
CA LEU A 118 1.87 -6.19 1.06
C LEU A 118 0.91 -5.25 0.29
N PRO A 119 0.03 -5.80 -0.56
CA PRO A 119 -0.88 -4.99 -1.38
C PRO A 119 -1.89 -4.15 -0.60
N ILE A 120 -2.02 -2.90 -1.02
CA ILE A 120 -3.12 -1.97 -0.77
C ILE A 120 -3.93 -1.88 -2.07
N THR A 121 -5.15 -2.42 -2.05
CA THR A 121 -5.98 -2.61 -3.24
C THR A 121 -7.31 -1.87 -3.13
N SER A 122 -7.96 -1.55 -4.25
CA SER A 122 -9.34 -1.03 -4.23
C SER A 122 -10.38 -2.11 -4.60
N ASP A 123 -11.51 -2.11 -3.91
CA ASP A 123 -12.76 -2.79 -4.31
C ASP A 123 -13.62 -1.82 -5.12
N GLY A 124 -13.37 -1.79 -6.43
CA GLY A 124 -13.99 -0.86 -7.36
C GLY A 124 -13.25 0.48 -7.47
N ALA A 125 -13.87 1.41 -8.21
CA ALA A 125 -13.33 2.74 -8.43
C ALA A 125 -13.51 3.63 -7.19
N LEU A 126 -12.46 4.39 -6.89
CA LEU A 126 -12.44 5.37 -5.80
C LEU A 126 -12.63 6.78 -6.39
N ASP A 127 -13.83 7.35 -6.24
CA ASP A 127 -14.21 8.70 -6.66
C ASP A 127 -13.80 9.76 -5.61
N TYR A 128 -12.59 9.67 -5.09
CA TYR A 128 -12.05 10.65 -4.13
C TYR A 128 -11.55 11.90 -4.85
N PRO A 129 -11.92 13.13 -4.43
CA PRO A 129 -11.52 14.35 -5.14
C PRO A 129 -10.00 14.52 -5.24
N SER A 130 -9.28 14.21 -4.17
CA SER A 130 -7.82 14.31 -4.10
C SER A 130 -7.28 13.25 -3.18
N ILE A 131 -6.18 12.62 -3.58
CA ILE A 131 -5.55 11.56 -2.81
C ILE A 131 -4.04 11.53 -3.04
N SER A 132 -3.31 11.42 -1.94
CA SER A 132 -1.85 11.27 -1.90
C SER A 132 -1.48 9.84 -1.52
N LEU A 133 -0.68 9.19 -2.37
CA LEU A 133 -0.10 7.87 -2.14
C LEU A 133 1.37 8.06 -1.77
N ILE A 134 1.75 7.64 -0.57
CA ILE A 134 3.06 7.94 0.02
C ILE A 134 3.75 6.65 0.41
N SER A 135 4.99 6.47 -0.03
CA SER A 135 5.91 5.45 0.47
C SER A 135 7.29 6.09 0.62
N GLU A 136 7.51 6.76 1.74
CA GLU A 136 8.77 7.39 2.11
C GLU A 136 8.87 7.62 3.62
N SER A 137 10.09 7.76 4.14
CA SER A 137 10.37 7.92 5.58
C SER A 137 10.92 9.30 5.97
N TYR A 138 11.02 10.25 5.03
CA TYR A 138 11.56 11.58 5.30
C TYR A 138 10.59 12.45 6.09
N THR A 139 9.30 12.42 5.77
CA THR A 139 8.27 13.23 6.48
C THR A 139 7.67 12.51 7.68
N ASN A 140 7.75 11.18 7.73
CA ASN A 140 7.41 10.38 8.89
C ASN A 140 8.50 9.31 9.14
N PRO A 141 9.42 9.54 10.08
CA PRO A 141 10.48 8.58 10.39
C PRO A 141 9.99 7.25 10.97
N GLU A 142 8.76 7.17 11.46
CA GLU A 142 8.18 5.95 12.00
C GLU A 142 7.87 4.92 10.92
N THR A 143 7.57 5.37 9.69
CA THR A 143 7.44 4.48 8.54
C THR A 143 8.82 4.14 8.01
N GLU A 144 9.54 3.31 8.78
CA GLU A 144 10.95 2.97 8.54
C GLU A 144 11.15 2.26 7.20
N THR A 145 10.20 1.42 6.81
CA THR A 145 10.21 0.75 5.51
C THR A 145 9.65 1.68 4.45
N THR A 146 10.31 1.68 3.31
CA THR A 146 9.99 2.55 2.17
C THR A 146 9.56 1.69 0.99
N ASP A 147 8.75 0.70 1.34
CA ASP A 147 8.09 -0.23 0.46
C ASP A 147 6.58 -0.01 0.43
N GLY A 148 5.96 -0.52 -0.62
CA GLY A 148 4.54 -0.33 -0.86
C GLY A 148 4.11 -1.03 -2.13
N SER A 149 2.91 -1.60 -2.12
CA SER A 149 2.26 -2.11 -3.32
C SER A 149 0.87 -1.52 -3.38
N PHE A 150 0.64 -0.59 -4.31
CA PHE A 150 -0.64 0.06 -4.53
C PHE A 150 -1.24 -0.48 -5.83
N ASP A 151 -2.42 -1.09 -5.77
CA ASP A 151 -3.20 -1.52 -6.95
C ASP A 151 -4.60 -0.92 -6.88
N LEU A 152 -4.76 0.28 -7.44
CA LEU A 152 -5.92 1.14 -7.20
C LEU A 152 -6.60 1.55 -8.51
N GLU A 153 -7.93 1.52 -8.49
CA GLU A 153 -8.80 2.14 -9.49
C GLU A 153 -9.38 3.44 -8.96
N MET A 154 -9.17 4.55 -9.66
CA MET A 154 -9.40 5.88 -9.11
C MET A 154 -9.99 6.83 -10.16
N ASN A 155 -10.95 7.64 -9.72
CA ASN A 155 -11.57 8.71 -10.50
C ASN A 155 -11.46 10.01 -9.69
N SER A 156 -10.35 10.71 -9.85
CA SER A 156 -9.99 11.82 -8.97
C SER A 156 -9.77 13.12 -9.73
N THR A 157 -9.87 14.26 -9.04
CA THR A 157 -9.34 15.51 -9.62
C THR A 157 -7.81 15.50 -9.54
N THR A 158 -7.25 15.01 -8.44
CA THR A 158 -5.80 14.96 -8.23
C THR A 158 -5.38 13.64 -7.62
N VAL A 159 -4.39 13.00 -8.24
CA VAL A 159 -3.64 11.89 -7.67
C VAL A 159 -2.19 12.34 -7.51
N SER A 160 -1.64 12.21 -6.31
CA SER A 160 -0.24 12.51 -6.04
C SER A 160 0.49 11.26 -5.55
N ILE A 161 1.67 11.00 -6.09
CA ILE A 161 2.57 9.94 -5.65
C ILE A 161 3.84 10.59 -5.11
N VAL A 162 4.23 10.22 -3.89
CA VAL A 162 5.53 10.57 -3.32
C VAL A 162 6.21 9.31 -2.84
N VAL A 163 7.37 9.02 -3.42
CA VAL A 163 8.10 7.79 -3.10
C VAL A 163 9.60 8.04 -2.96
N ASN A 164 10.20 7.43 -1.94
CA ASN A 164 11.62 7.14 -1.89
C ASN A 164 11.76 5.63 -1.62
N GLY A 165 12.72 4.92 -2.23
CA GLY A 165 12.89 3.49 -1.97
C GLY A 165 12.27 2.56 -3.03
N ILE A 166 11.60 1.49 -2.59
CA ILE A 166 11.19 0.35 -3.45
C ILE A 166 9.70 0.09 -3.27
N ALA A 167 8.87 0.90 -3.93
CA ALA A 167 7.44 0.68 -4.01
C ALA A 167 6.99 0.42 -5.46
N TYR A 168 5.85 -0.26 -5.57
CA TYR A 168 5.15 -0.54 -6.81
C TYR A 168 3.79 0.14 -6.78
N PHE A 169 3.48 0.89 -7.83
CA PHE A 169 2.18 1.54 -8.03
C PHE A 169 1.60 1.03 -9.33
N LYS A 170 0.39 0.48 -9.29
CA LYS A 170 -0.43 0.13 -10.43
C LYS A 170 -1.74 0.88 -10.33
N LEU A 171 -1.88 1.92 -11.14
CA LEU A 171 -3.00 2.85 -11.07
C LEU A 171 -3.79 2.83 -12.36
N ARG A 172 -5.12 2.79 -12.25
CA ARG A 172 -6.05 2.82 -13.39
C ARG A 172 -7.23 3.77 -13.14
N GLY A 173 -7.86 4.23 -14.21
CA GLY A 173 -9.04 5.10 -14.15
C GLY A 173 -8.81 6.47 -14.78
N LEU A 174 -9.41 7.51 -14.20
CA LEU A 174 -9.38 8.88 -14.75
C LEU A 174 -8.88 9.88 -13.70
N THR A 175 -8.00 10.80 -14.10
CA THR A 175 -7.65 11.95 -13.27
C THR A 175 -7.49 13.25 -14.06
N THR A 176 -7.74 14.38 -13.41
CA THR A 176 -7.35 15.67 -14.03
C THR A 176 -5.86 15.89 -13.89
N ASN A 177 -5.30 15.68 -12.71
CA ASN A 177 -3.89 15.91 -12.41
C ASN A 177 -3.25 14.67 -11.80
N LEU A 178 -2.16 14.22 -12.41
CA LEU A 178 -1.26 13.23 -11.82
C LEU A 178 0.07 13.90 -11.48
N ASN A 179 0.42 13.94 -10.20
CA ASN A 179 1.71 14.46 -9.74
C ASN A 179 2.58 13.30 -9.26
N VAL A 180 3.76 13.14 -9.83
CA VAL A 180 4.67 12.04 -9.50
C VAL A 180 5.99 12.61 -9.00
N THR A 181 6.32 12.31 -7.74
CA THR A 181 7.62 12.61 -7.15
C THR A 181 8.32 11.31 -6.76
N VAL A 182 9.33 10.93 -7.55
CA VAL A 182 10.27 9.87 -7.19
C VAL A 182 11.51 10.54 -6.62
N ALA A 183 11.53 10.66 -5.29
CA ALA A 183 12.60 11.35 -4.58
C ALA A 183 13.91 10.56 -4.62
N ALA A 184 13.90 9.23 -4.56
CA ALA A 184 15.07 8.37 -4.72
C ALA A 184 14.63 6.90 -4.86
N GLY A 185 15.56 6.00 -5.17
CA GLY A 185 15.30 4.56 -5.17
C GLY A 185 14.84 4.02 -6.52
N ASP A 186 14.30 2.81 -6.49
CA ASP A 186 14.06 1.95 -7.64
C ASP A 186 12.57 1.59 -7.80
N SER A 187 11.71 2.53 -7.39
CA SER A 187 10.25 2.34 -7.40
C SER A 187 9.69 2.32 -8.82
N ARG A 188 8.79 1.37 -9.07
CA ARG A 188 8.11 1.16 -10.34
C ARG A 188 6.72 1.78 -10.30
N ILE A 189 6.40 2.63 -11.26
CA ILE A 189 5.09 3.27 -11.37
C ILE A 189 4.47 2.88 -12.71
N GLU A 190 3.35 2.16 -12.65
CA GLU A 190 2.53 1.71 -13.78
C GLU A 190 1.20 2.46 -13.73
N ALA A 191 1.16 3.61 -14.40
CA ALA A 191 -0.01 4.47 -14.52
C ALA A 191 -0.39 4.70 -16.00
N GLU A 192 -0.06 3.74 -16.89
CA GLU A 192 -0.50 3.73 -18.29
C GLU A 192 -2.02 3.63 -18.43
N ASP A 193 -2.69 2.95 -17.49
CA ASP A 193 -4.14 2.80 -17.45
C ASP A 193 -4.85 3.92 -16.67
N LEU A 194 -4.10 4.87 -16.09
CA LEU A 194 -4.61 6.07 -15.45
C LEU A 194 -4.56 7.25 -16.43
N VAL A 195 -5.66 7.51 -17.12
CA VAL A 195 -5.77 8.59 -18.09
C VAL A 195 -5.79 9.92 -17.36
N ALA A 196 -4.74 10.74 -17.53
CA ALA A 196 -4.56 12.01 -16.84
C ALA A 196 -4.59 13.20 -17.81
N ASN A 197 -5.35 14.26 -17.52
CA ASN A 197 -5.30 15.46 -18.37
C ASN A 197 -3.91 16.11 -18.33
N ALA A 198 -3.37 16.32 -17.14
CA ALA A 198 -2.04 16.86 -16.92
C ALA A 198 -1.21 15.93 -16.04
N VAL A 199 0.04 15.69 -16.45
CA VAL A 199 1.03 14.91 -15.70
C VAL A 199 2.21 15.82 -15.34
N SER A 200 2.58 15.86 -14.06
CA SER A 200 3.73 16.57 -13.54
C SER A 200 4.71 15.60 -12.89
N ILE A 201 5.99 15.64 -13.27
CA ILE A 201 6.97 14.62 -12.89
C ILE A 201 8.21 15.27 -12.27
N ASN A 202 8.65 14.72 -11.15
CA ASN A 202 9.99 14.94 -10.60
C ASN A 202 10.63 13.59 -10.31
N HIS A 203 11.45 13.12 -11.26
CA HIS A 203 11.97 11.76 -11.24
C HIS A 203 13.49 11.73 -11.02
N ARG A 204 13.92 11.32 -9.82
CA ARG A 204 15.33 11.04 -9.46
C ARG A 204 15.60 9.54 -9.31
N GLY A 205 14.62 8.69 -9.63
CA GLY A 205 14.72 7.24 -9.47
C GLY A 205 15.58 6.56 -10.54
N THR A 206 15.72 5.24 -10.37
CA THR A 206 16.47 4.37 -11.30
C THR A 206 15.58 3.51 -12.19
N ASN A 207 14.31 3.33 -11.81
CA ASN A 207 13.31 2.54 -12.53
C ASN A 207 12.35 3.44 -13.31
N ASP A 208 11.62 2.83 -14.23
CA ASP A 208 10.75 3.53 -15.16
C ASP A 208 9.41 3.96 -14.54
N VAL A 209 8.86 5.05 -15.07
CA VAL A 209 7.57 5.63 -14.71
C VAL A 209 6.67 5.66 -15.95
N TYR A 210 5.57 4.93 -15.94
CA TYR A 210 4.60 4.85 -17.04
C TYR A 210 3.43 5.79 -16.76
N VAL A 211 3.04 6.59 -17.74
CA VAL A 211 2.00 7.62 -17.60
C VAL A 211 1.18 7.78 -18.88
N ASN A 212 -0.05 8.28 -18.75
CA ASN A 212 -0.98 8.50 -19.87
C ASN A 212 -1.53 9.95 -19.93
N PRO A 213 -0.70 10.96 -20.22
CA PRO A 213 -1.10 12.36 -20.30
C PRO A 213 -1.95 12.67 -21.55
N GLN A 214 -3.03 13.45 -21.43
CA GLN A 214 -3.91 13.83 -22.55
C GLN A 214 -3.66 15.24 -23.08
N GLN A 215 -3.39 16.21 -22.20
CA GLN A 215 -3.22 17.62 -22.57
C GLN A 215 -1.80 18.12 -22.33
N ARG A 216 -1.19 17.72 -21.20
CA ARG A 216 0.15 18.18 -20.84
C ARG A 216 0.96 17.10 -20.11
N ILE A 217 2.24 17.04 -20.43
CA ILE A 217 3.25 16.42 -19.56
C ILE A 217 4.36 17.43 -19.30
N SER A 218 4.76 17.57 -18.04
CA SER A 218 5.82 18.51 -17.65
C SER A 218 6.64 18.03 -16.46
N GLY A 219 7.81 18.64 -16.26
CA GLY A 219 8.62 18.44 -15.07
C GLY A 219 10.09 18.14 -15.37
N VAL A 220 10.74 17.36 -14.51
CA VAL A 220 12.19 17.14 -14.56
C VAL A 220 12.54 15.67 -14.34
N ILE A 221 13.34 15.12 -15.25
CA ILE A 221 13.98 13.81 -15.15
C ILE A 221 15.45 14.03 -14.82
N ARG A 222 15.87 13.63 -13.62
CA ARG A 222 17.25 13.79 -13.11
C ARG A 222 17.84 12.47 -12.59
N GLY A 223 17.15 11.36 -12.81
CA GLY A 223 17.57 10.00 -12.49
C GLY A 223 18.10 9.24 -13.72
N THR A 224 18.21 7.93 -13.58
CA THR A 224 18.54 7.03 -14.70
C THR A 224 17.34 6.32 -15.28
N GLY A 225 16.22 6.26 -14.54
CA GLY A 225 14.97 5.66 -15.02
C GLY A 225 14.28 6.55 -16.05
N ASP A 226 13.59 5.91 -16.98
CA ASP A 226 12.87 6.60 -18.05
C ASP A 226 11.44 6.95 -17.60
N VAL A 227 10.90 8.02 -18.19
CA VAL A 227 9.45 8.27 -18.16
C VAL A 227 8.89 7.78 -19.49
N ILE A 228 7.99 6.80 -19.43
CA ILE A 228 7.37 6.19 -20.61
C ILE A 228 5.93 6.67 -20.69
N SER A 229 5.65 7.48 -21.71
CA SER A 229 4.34 8.06 -21.95
C SER A 229 3.61 7.26 -23.02
N VAL A 230 2.48 6.64 -22.68
CA VAL A 230 1.68 5.84 -23.64
C VAL A 230 0.83 6.70 -24.58
N ASN A 231 0.82 8.01 -24.36
CA ASN A 231 0.25 9.00 -25.27
C ASN A 231 1.20 10.19 -25.41
N ARG A 232 1.21 10.85 -26.56
CA ARG A 232 1.92 12.13 -26.76
C ARG A 232 0.92 13.30 -26.65
N PRO A 233 0.93 14.08 -25.55
CA PRO A 233 0.04 15.22 -25.40
C PRO A 233 0.51 16.40 -26.27
N PRO A 234 -0.36 17.38 -26.55
CA PRO A 234 -0.01 18.57 -27.33
C PRO A 234 1.00 19.49 -26.63
N GLU A 235 1.02 19.52 -25.29
CA GLU A 235 2.00 20.30 -24.50
C GLU A 235 3.00 19.37 -23.82
N VAL A 236 4.29 19.52 -24.15
CA VAL A 236 5.40 18.75 -23.58
C VAL A 236 6.45 19.74 -23.08
N ASP A 237 6.71 19.70 -21.77
CA ASP A 237 7.62 20.62 -21.07
C ASP A 237 8.44 19.87 -20.01
N VAL A 238 9.30 18.96 -20.47
CA VAL A 238 10.11 18.08 -19.62
C VAL A 238 11.60 18.36 -19.81
N GLU A 239 12.31 18.60 -18.71
CA GLU A 239 13.77 18.75 -18.69
C GLU A 239 14.45 17.42 -18.36
N GLU A 240 15.36 16.97 -19.22
CA GLU A 240 16.17 15.77 -19.04
C GLU A 240 17.59 16.17 -18.59
N LEU A 241 17.87 16.07 -17.29
CA LEU A 241 19.10 16.57 -16.67
C LEU A 241 20.17 15.50 -16.44
N TYR A 242 19.86 14.22 -16.67
CA TYR A 242 20.81 13.11 -16.51
C TYR A 242 20.65 12.04 -17.60
N ASN A 243 20.58 10.75 -17.24
CA ASN A 243 20.54 9.64 -18.20
C ASN A 243 19.13 9.20 -18.58
N GLY A 244 18.16 9.34 -17.67
CA GLY A 244 16.75 9.04 -17.96
C GLY A 244 16.17 9.94 -19.05
N ARG A 245 15.20 9.42 -19.79
CA ARG A 245 14.56 10.07 -20.94
C ARG A 245 13.05 10.04 -20.82
N LEU A 246 12.40 11.00 -21.46
CA LEU A 246 11.00 10.94 -21.80
C LEU A 246 10.84 10.18 -23.13
N ILE A 247 10.25 9.00 -23.07
CA ILE A 247 9.98 8.13 -24.21
C ILE A 247 8.47 8.13 -24.46
N PHE A 248 8.07 8.24 -25.72
CA PHE A 248 6.68 8.07 -26.12
C PHE A 248 6.52 6.70 -26.78
N GLN A 249 5.57 5.90 -26.31
CA GLN A 249 5.28 4.59 -26.89
C GLN A 249 4.51 4.76 -28.21
N ASP A 250 4.90 3.98 -29.23
CA ASP A 250 4.30 3.98 -30.57
C ASP A 250 2.95 3.24 -30.63
#